data_AF-A0A845GII2-F1
#
_entry.id   AF-A0A845GII2-F1
#
_cell.length_a   1.000
_cell.length_b   1.000
_cell.length_c   1.000
_cell.angle_alpha   90.00
_cell.angle_beta   90.00
_cell.angle_gamma   90.00
#
_symmetry.space_group_name_H-M   'P 1'
#
loop_
_entity.id
_entity.type
_entity.pdbx_description
1 polymer ?
#
loop_
_entity_poly.entity_id
_entity_poly.type
_entity_poly.pdbx_seq_one_letter_code
_entity_poly.pdbx_strand_id
1 'polypeptide(L)' 'MLTLADYYQWWDRLGDIPVSEGTNEVKADAIEEPFLHFPAGTHREEIWHWFEAQHPDFVVGEVMQGIRKLTVE' A
#
# COMPACT_ATOMS: atom_id res chain seq x y z
N MET A 1 -5.11 13.77 -12.33
CA MET A 1 -5.67 12.87 -11.30
C MET A 1 -5.24 11.48 -11.67
N LEU A 2 -4.67 10.72 -10.75
CA LEU A 2 -4.30 9.33 -11.01
C LEU A 2 -5.56 8.48 -11.10
N THR A 3 -5.50 7.44 -11.92
CA THR A 3 -6.59 6.48 -12.11
C THR A 3 -6.53 5.39 -11.03
N LEU A 4 -7.63 4.66 -10.86
CA LEU A 4 -7.65 3.48 -9.99
C LEU A 4 -6.60 2.44 -10.40
N ALA A 5 -6.35 2.30 -11.71
CA ALA A 5 -5.33 1.41 -12.25
C ALA A 5 -3.90 1.84 -11.85
N ASP A 6 -3.62 3.14 -11.75
CA ASP A 6 -2.33 3.63 -11.26
C ASP A 6 -2.09 3.23 -9.80
N TYR A 7 -3.12 3.32 -8.95
CA TYR A 7 -3.03 2.89 -7.57
C TYR A 7 -2.82 1.37 -7.44
N TYR A 8 -3.43 0.55 -8.31
CA TYR A 8 -3.16 -0.88 -8.33
C TYR A 8 -1.71 -1.21 -8.71
N GLN A 9 -1.12 -0.49 -9.66
CA GLN A 9 0.30 -0.66 -10.00
C GLN A 9 1.21 -0.29 -8.82
N TRP A 10 0.87 0.74 -8.07
CA TRP A 10 1.60 1.12 -6.87
C TRP A 10 1.44 0.10 -5.74
N TRP A 11 0.25 -0.46 -5.57
CA TRP A 11 0.01 -1.55 -4.62
C TRP A 11 0.90 -2.76 -4.93
N ASP A 12 1.00 -3.14 -6.20
CA ASP A 12 1.87 -4.24 -6.63
C ASP A 12 3.33 -3.97 -6.27
N ARG A 13 3.81 -2.75 -6.53
CA ARG A 13 5.17 -2.33 -6.16
C ARG A 13 5.41 -2.30 -4.65
N LEU A 14 4.39 -1.95 -3.86
CA LEU A 14 4.50 -2.00 -2.40
C LEU A 14 4.67 -3.44 -1.91
N GLY A 15 4.02 -4.41 -2.57
CA GLY A 15 4.13 -5.84 -2.23
C GLY A 15 5.53 -6.41 -2.43
N ASP A 16 6.35 -5.81 -3.29
CA ASP A 16 7.74 -6.21 -3.52
C ASP A 16 8.72 -5.61 -2.50
N ILE A 17 8.29 -4.66 -1.66
CA ILE A 17 9.16 -4.00 -0.68
C ILE A 17 9.29 -4.87 0.57
N PRO A 18 10.52 -5.22 0.99
CA PRO A 18 10.75 -5.95 2.23
C PRO A 18 10.18 -5.19 3.43
N VAL A 19 9.67 -5.95 4.39
CA VAL A 19 9.23 -5.40 5.68
C VAL A 19 10.05 -5.98 6.81
N SER A 20 10.28 -5.17 7.84
CA SER A 20 11.02 -5.61 9.00
C SER A 20 10.25 -6.65 9.81
N GLU A 21 10.92 -7.75 10.14
CA GLU A 21 10.35 -8.88 10.90
C GLU A 21 10.27 -8.62 12.42
N GLY A 22 10.60 -7.40 12.87
CA GLY A 22 10.51 -6.87 14.24
C GLY A 22 10.53 -7.89 15.40
N THR A 23 11.65 -8.04 16.11
CA THR A 23 11.70 -8.83 17.37
C THR A 23 11.01 -8.14 18.56
N ASN A 24 10.52 -6.92 18.36
CA ASN A 24 9.77 -6.10 19.31
C ASN A 24 8.71 -5.27 18.57
N GLU A 25 7.51 -5.14 19.16
CA GLU A 25 6.27 -4.59 18.56
C GLU A 25 6.41 -3.21 17.87
N VAL A 26 7.48 -2.46 18.15
CA VAL A 26 7.66 -1.07 17.69
C VAL A 26 8.13 -0.98 16.22
N LYS A 27 8.54 -2.09 15.59
CA LYS A 27 9.01 -2.11 14.19
C LYS A 27 8.62 -3.34 13.37
N ALA A 28 7.68 -4.17 13.82
CA ALA A 28 7.14 -5.18 12.91
C ALA A 28 6.38 -4.48 11.77
N ASP A 29 6.42 -5.06 10.56
CA ASP A 29 5.59 -4.62 9.42
C ASP A 29 5.87 -3.20 8.90
N ALA A 30 7.05 -2.65 9.16
CA ALA A 30 7.52 -1.40 8.57
C ALA A 30 8.32 -1.65 7.29
N ILE A 31 8.16 -0.81 6.27
CA ILE A 31 8.91 -0.92 5.00
C ILE A 31 10.41 -0.70 5.23
N GLU A 32 11.27 -1.56 4.68
CA GLU A 32 12.74 -1.43 4.82
C GLU A 32 13.35 -0.51 3.75
N GLU A 33 12.61 -0.22 2.69
CA GLU A 33 13.00 0.68 1.61
C GLU A 33 11.98 1.81 1.43
N PRO A 34 12.39 3.01 0.98
CA PRO A 34 11.45 4.09 0.71
C PRO A 34 10.41 3.73 -0.36
N PHE A 35 9.16 4.14 -0.16
CA PHE A 35 8.06 3.94 -1.10
C PHE A 35 7.35 5.26 -1.39
N LEU A 36 7.36 5.71 -2.65
CA LEU A 36 6.83 7.02 -3.06
C LEU A 36 7.43 8.17 -2.22
N HIS A 37 6.66 8.76 -1.31
CA HIS A 37 7.08 9.80 -0.39
C HIS A 37 7.25 9.30 1.05
N PHE A 38 6.96 8.01 1.30
CA PHE A 38 7.16 7.36 2.59
C PHE A 38 8.62 6.93 2.74
N PRO A 39 9.31 7.37 3.80
CA PRO A 39 10.66 6.90 4.09
C PRO A 39 10.65 5.44 4.55
N ALA A 40 11.82 4.79 4.49
CA ALA A 40 12.02 3.50 5.15
C ALA A 40 11.73 3.64 6.66
N GLY A 41 11.07 2.63 7.23
CA GLY A 41 10.58 2.60 8.60
C GLY A 41 9.11 3.04 8.77
N THR A 42 8.41 3.45 7.71
CA THR A 42 6.97 3.69 7.76
C THR A 42 6.20 2.38 7.91
N HIS A 43 5.20 2.35 8.80
CA HIS A 43 4.35 1.17 8.98
C HIS A 43 3.44 0.97 7.78
N ARG A 44 3.25 -0.28 7.32
CA ARG A 44 2.43 -0.57 6.13
C ARG A 44 0.99 -0.05 6.25
N GLU A 45 0.38 -0.11 7.43
CA GLU A 45 -0.99 0.40 7.63
C GLU A 45 -1.12 1.90 7.34
N GLU A 46 -0.08 2.70 7.59
CA GLU A 46 -0.08 4.12 7.24
C GLU A 46 -0.17 4.31 5.72
N ILE A 47 0.58 3.49 4.97
CA ILE A 47 0.57 3.48 3.51
C ILE A 47 -0.78 2.98 2.99
N TRP A 48 -1.38 1.97 3.63
CA TRP A 48 -2.71 1.45 3.30
C TRP A 48 -3.80 2.52 3.46
N HIS A 49 -3.82 3.22 4.60
CA HIS A 49 -4.77 4.32 4.82
C HIS A 49 -4.58 5.45 3.82
N TRP A 50 -3.34 5.72 3.40
CA TRP A 50 -3.07 6.69 2.36
C TRP A 50 -3.72 6.29 1.03
N PHE A 51 -3.63 5.02 0.61
CA PHE A 51 -4.29 4.54 -0.61
C PHE A 51 -5.81 4.78 -0.59
N GLU A 52 -6.47 4.42 0.51
CA GLU A 52 -7.93 4.60 0.65
C GLU A 52 -8.32 6.09 0.66
N ALA A 53 -7.46 6.96 1.20
CA ALA A 53 -7.65 8.40 1.17
C ALA A 53 -7.46 9.00 -0.24
N GLN A 54 -6.69 8.35 -1.12
CA GLN A 54 -6.42 8.88 -2.46
C GLN A 54 -7.53 8.58 -3.47
N HIS A 55 -8.28 7.48 -3.30
CA HIS A 55 -9.31 7.08 -4.24
C HIS A 55 -10.46 6.32 -3.53
N PRO A 56 -11.72 6.79 -3.61
CA PRO A 56 -12.84 6.20 -2.87
C PRO A 56 -13.14 4.75 -3.27
N ASP A 57 -12.79 4.36 -4.51
CA ASP A 57 -12.93 2.98 -4.97
C ASP A 57 -11.78 2.05 -4.61
N PHE A 58 -10.67 2.58 -4.10
CA PHE A 58 -9.55 1.75 -3.65
C PHE A 58 -9.82 1.29 -2.21
N VAL A 59 -10.12 0.01 -2.03
CA VAL A 59 -10.41 -0.59 -0.72
C VAL A 59 -9.33 -1.61 -0.41
N VAL A 60 -8.51 -1.36 0.61
CA VAL A 60 -7.33 -2.19 0.90
C VAL A 60 -7.70 -3.65 1.15
N GLY A 61 -8.77 -3.89 1.92
CA GLY A 61 -9.25 -5.24 2.21
C GLY A 61 -9.65 -6.03 0.95
N GLU A 62 -10.20 -5.37 -0.07
CA GLU A 62 -10.53 -6.00 -1.36
C GLU A 62 -9.25 -6.33 -2.13
N VAL A 63 -8.32 -5.37 -2.23
CA VAL A 63 -7.08 -5.55 -3.00
C VAL A 63 -6.19 -6.62 -2.37
N MET A 64 -6.15 -6.74 -1.05
CA MET A 64 -5.46 -7.84 -0.33
C MET A 64 -6.01 -9.22 -0.71
N GLN A 65 -7.31 -9.32 -1.04
CA GLN A 65 -7.94 -10.55 -1.50
C GLN A 65 -7.79 -10.76 -3.03
N GLY A 66 -7.06 -9.88 -3.71
CA GLY A 66 -6.88 -9.89 -5.16
C GLY A 66 -8.05 -9.29 -5.94
N ILE A 67 -9.02 -8.67 -5.28
CA ILE A 67 -10.16 -8.03 -5.93
C ILE A 67 -9.74 -6.66 -6.43
N ARG A 68 -9.90 -6.43 -7.74
CA ARG A 68 -9.65 -5.14 -8.40
C ARG A 68 -10.90 -4.73 -9.16
N LYS A 69 -11.39 -3.52 -8.89
CA LYS A 69 -12.53 -2.96 -9.62
C LYS A 69 -12.07 -2.59 -11.02
N LEU A 70 -12.80 -3.06 -12.02
CA LEU A 70 -12.62 -2.62 -13.39
C LEU A 70 -13.37 -1.29 -13.52
N THR A 71 -12.65 -0.19 -13.67
CA THR A 71 -13.28 1.07 -14.08
C THR A 71 -13.79 0.91 -15.51
N VAL A 72 -15.10 1.01 -15.69
CA VAL A 72 -15.69 1.29 -17.01
C VAL A 72 -15.47 2.79 -17.21
N GLU A 73 -14.64 3.16 -18.18
CA GLU A 73 -14.40 4.58 -18.55
C GLU A 73 -15.67 5.30 -18.97
#